data_AF-A0A8J5I309-F1
#
_entry.id   AF-A0A8J5I309-F1
#
_cell.length_a   1.000
_cell.length_b   1.000
_cell.length_c   1.000
_cell.angle_alpha   90.00
_cell.angle_beta   90.00
_cell.angle_gamma   90.00
#
_symmetry.space_group_name_H-M   'P 1'
#
loop_
_entity.id
_entity.type
_entity.pdbx_description
1 polymer ?
#
loop_
_entity_poly.entity_id
_entity_poly.type
_entity_poly.pdbx_seq_one_letter_code
_entity_poly.pdbx_strand_id
1 'polypeptide(L)'
;MAVCVTAKSKSERKRIEMTSCCLSFVGCFLVPSLLVLLLLTLPVDSGCVGGHGAVFNFGDSNSDTGAFSAGLGVQLSLPGWIGVARREHPGESINASYLSPYLESLGSDFRGGANFAFSGASTLPPNVPFSLAIQVQQFLRFKSRSMELVAQGTRGLIDSEAFESGLYVFDIGQNALAGAFSRSPSYNHVIRRIPSMNIYEIGGRNFRIHNTGPLGCLPQKLAQPRKDDSSLDENGCLIPYNNASKEFNAKLSTLCDELSLELKNATFVYVDVYAVKYDLIANYREYGELLFFMFLSSTKNLIDTL
;
A
#
# COMPACT_ATOMS: atom_id res chain seq x y z
N MET A 1 7.60 -14.03 23.25
CA MET A 1 7.71 -12.79 24.05
C MET A 1 7.93 -11.66 23.05
N ALA A 2 6.88 -10.90 22.73
CA ALA A 2 6.91 -9.93 21.63
C ALA A 2 7.66 -8.67 22.06
N VAL A 3 8.68 -8.28 21.28
CA VAL A 3 9.35 -6.98 21.44
C VAL A 3 8.70 -6.00 20.48
N CYS A 4 8.00 -5.03 21.05
CA CYS A 4 7.33 -3.93 20.38
C CYS A 4 8.38 -2.85 20.07
N VAL A 5 8.70 -2.60 18.79
CA VAL A 5 9.53 -1.46 18.40
C VAL A 5 8.62 -0.29 18.10
N THR A 6 8.45 0.59 19.08
CA THR A 6 7.82 1.91 18.90
C THR A 6 8.88 2.90 18.48
N ALA A 7 8.79 3.42 17.26
CA ALA A 7 9.61 4.53 16.80
C ALA A 7 9.15 5.82 17.51
N LYS A 8 9.96 6.29 18.48
CA LYS A 8 9.71 7.54 19.19
C LYS A 8 10.42 8.67 18.45
N SER A 9 9.65 9.67 17.98
CA SER A 9 10.21 10.90 17.43
C SER A 9 10.98 11.66 18.51
N LYS A 10 12.11 12.27 18.14
CA LYS A 10 12.88 13.15 19.01
C LYS A 10 13.23 14.43 18.25
N SER A 11 12.34 15.41 18.38
CA SER A 11 12.71 16.82 18.41
C SER A 11 13.21 17.12 19.82
N GLU A 12 14.49 17.50 19.96
CA GLU A 12 14.91 18.64 20.79
C GLU A 12 16.44 18.81 20.71
N ARG A 13 16.84 19.91 20.07
CA ARG A 13 18.19 20.48 20.15
C ARG A 13 18.37 21.08 21.55
N LYS A 14 19.26 20.53 22.38
CA LYS A 14 19.93 21.30 23.44
C LYS A 14 21.44 21.09 23.39
N ARG A 15 22.09 22.23 23.25
CA ARG A 15 23.53 22.51 23.19
C ARG A 15 24.15 22.11 24.54
N ILE A 16 25.15 21.23 24.54
CA ILE A 16 25.99 20.96 25.73
C ILE A 16 27.39 21.48 25.41
N GLU A 17 27.82 22.45 26.21
CA GLU A 17 29.16 23.02 26.18
C GLU A 17 30.20 21.98 26.59
N MET A 18 31.27 21.91 25.81
CA MET A 18 32.38 20.99 26.00
C MET A 18 33.45 21.72 26.82
N THR A 19 33.53 21.45 28.12
CA THR A 19 34.67 21.90 28.95
C THR A 19 35.51 20.68 29.32
N SER A 20 36.79 20.81 29.02
CA SER A 20 37.89 19.87 29.23
C SER A 20 37.93 19.24 30.63
N CYS A 21 38.11 17.92 30.71
CA CYS A 21 39.05 17.35 31.67
C CYS A 21 39.64 16.04 31.15
N CYS A 22 40.95 15.93 31.38
CA CYS A 22 41.90 15.01 30.78
C CYS A 22 41.88 13.59 31.38
N LEU A 23 42.30 12.66 30.51
CA LEU A 23 43.10 11.46 30.77
C LEU A 23 42.63 10.43 31.81
N SER A 24 42.42 9.22 31.28
CA SER A 24 42.80 7.88 31.78
C SER A 24 41.59 6.97 31.96
N PHE A 25 41.35 6.03 31.02
CA PHE A 25 40.73 4.70 31.25
C PHE A 25 40.52 4.00 29.88
N VAL A 26 41.62 3.68 29.17
CA VAL A 26 41.60 2.97 27.86
C VAL A 26 41.61 1.43 28.06
N GLY A 27 40.91 0.91 29.07
CA GLY A 27 41.11 -0.50 29.50
C GLY A 27 39.88 -1.38 29.68
N CYS A 28 38.65 -0.85 29.75
CA CYS A 28 37.49 -1.64 30.23
C CYS A 28 36.33 -1.80 29.24
N PHE A 29 36.42 -1.30 27.99
CA PHE A 29 35.31 -1.36 27.04
C PHE A 29 35.39 -2.46 25.97
N LEU A 30 36.47 -3.25 25.91
CA LEU A 30 36.65 -4.24 24.84
C LEU A 30 35.98 -5.60 25.10
N VAL A 31 35.68 -5.93 26.36
CA VAL A 31 35.06 -7.23 26.72
C VAL A 31 33.53 -7.23 26.57
N PRO A 32 32.76 -6.17 26.91
CA PRO A 32 31.31 -6.16 26.70
C PRO A 32 30.93 -6.09 25.22
N SER A 33 31.74 -5.43 24.38
CA SER A 33 31.48 -5.28 22.94
C SER A 33 31.62 -6.59 22.16
N LEU A 34 32.45 -7.54 22.60
CA LEU A 34 32.61 -8.82 21.92
C LEU A 34 31.45 -9.78 22.19
N LEU A 35 30.85 -9.72 23.39
CA LEU A 35 29.70 -10.54 23.76
C LEU A 35 28.41 -10.09 23.06
N VAL A 36 28.27 -8.77 22.83
CA VAL A 36 27.17 -8.20 22.02
C VAL A 36 27.32 -8.58 20.54
N LEU A 37 28.54 -8.66 20.00
CA LEU A 37 28.77 -9.12 18.64
C LEU A 37 28.45 -10.63 18.46
N LEU A 38 28.73 -11.45 19.47
CA LEU A 38 28.44 -12.90 19.43
C LEU A 38 26.93 -13.21 19.49
N LEU A 39 26.15 -12.39 20.22
CA LEU A 39 24.69 -12.48 20.28
C LEU A 39 24.00 -12.00 18.98
N LEU A 40 24.68 -11.18 18.17
CA LEU A 40 24.21 -10.78 16.84
C LEU A 40 24.46 -11.83 15.74
N THR A 41 25.25 -12.89 16.05
CA THR A 41 25.53 -14.00 15.12
C THR A 41 24.74 -15.26 15.40
N LEU A 42 23.84 -15.26 16.38
CA LEU A 42 22.88 -16.36 16.49
C LEU A 42 21.91 -16.26 15.31
N PRO A 43 21.76 -17.31 14.49
CA PRO A 43 20.68 -17.35 13.53
C PRO A 43 19.40 -17.35 14.37
N VAL A 44 18.76 -16.19 14.47
CA VAL A 44 17.33 -16.19 14.70
C VAL A 44 16.78 -16.85 13.46
N ASP A 45 16.36 -18.10 13.61
CA ASP A 45 15.53 -18.78 12.64
C ASP A 45 14.20 -18.02 12.63
N SER A 46 14.22 -16.85 12.01
CA SER A 46 13.03 -16.28 11.43
C SER A 46 12.70 -17.30 10.36
N GLY A 47 11.68 -18.12 10.62
CA GLY A 47 11.04 -18.94 9.62
C GLY A 47 10.40 -18.07 8.54
N CYS A 48 11.19 -17.21 7.90
CA CYS A 48 11.00 -16.81 6.52
C CYS A 48 11.24 -18.09 5.72
N VAL A 49 10.23 -18.96 5.72
CA VAL A 49 10.11 -20.04 4.77
C VAL A 49 10.32 -19.39 3.41
N GLY A 50 11.44 -19.73 2.77
CA GLY A 50 11.81 -19.28 1.43
C GLY A 50 10.90 -19.87 0.35
N GLY A 51 9.59 -19.71 0.52
CA GLY A 51 8.60 -19.83 -0.54
C GLY A 51 8.18 -18.42 -0.92
N HIS A 52 8.40 -18.04 -2.18
CA HIS A 52 7.85 -16.80 -2.70
C HIS A 52 6.32 -16.90 -2.66
N GLY A 53 5.70 -16.46 -1.56
CA GLY A 53 4.24 -16.47 -1.41
C GLY A 53 3.60 -15.66 -2.52
N ALA A 54 2.55 -16.21 -3.13
CA ALA A 54 1.82 -15.51 -4.19
C ALA A 54 1.21 -14.21 -3.64
N VAL A 55 1.21 -13.15 -4.46
CA VAL A 55 0.69 -11.84 -4.05
C VAL A 55 -0.63 -11.56 -4.76
N PHE A 56 -1.65 -11.24 -3.98
CA PHE A 56 -2.97 -10.88 -4.48
C PHE A 56 -3.25 -9.43 -4.12
N ASN A 57 -3.27 -8.56 -5.12
CA ASN A 57 -3.46 -7.14 -4.93
C ASN A 57 -4.90 -6.72 -5.24
N PHE A 58 -5.49 -5.89 -4.37
CA PHE A 58 -6.81 -5.32 -4.50
C PHE A 58 -6.70 -3.81 -4.33
N GLY A 59 -7.41 -3.04 -5.14
CA GLY A 59 -7.23 -1.61 -5.06
C GLY A 59 -7.89 -0.79 -6.14
N ASP A 60 -7.48 0.47 -6.18
CA ASP A 60 -7.86 1.42 -7.21
C ASP A 60 -6.69 1.74 -8.16
N SER A 61 -6.73 2.93 -8.78
CA SER A 61 -5.72 3.40 -9.72
C SER A 61 -4.30 3.46 -9.15
N ASN A 62 -4.14 3.55 -7.82
CA ASN A 62 -2.82 3.55 -7.20
C ASN A 62 -2.05 2.24 -7.40
N SER A 63 -2.75 1.13 -7.65
CA SER A 63 -2.15 -0.19 -7.74
C SER A 63 -2.63 -0.99 -8.96
N ASP A 64 -3.38 -0.39 -9.88
CA ASP A 64 -3.82 -1.02 -11.13
C ASP A 64 -2.63 -1.21 -12.10
N THR A 65 -2.46 -2.44 -12.59
CA THR A 65 -1.38 -2.88 -13.49
C THR A 65 -1.72 -2.81 -14.97
N GLY A 66 -2.97 -2.50 -15.31
CA GLY A 66 -3.50 -2.57 -16.68
C GLY A 66 -4.89 -3.23 -16.77
N ALA A 67 -5.54 -3.53 -15.65
CA ALA A 67 -6.89 -4.09 -15.62
C ALA A 67 -7.90 -3.10 -16.22
N PHE A 68 -7.74 -1.78 -16.01
CA PHE A 68 -8.55 -0.77 -16.69
C PHE A 68 -8.47 -0.88 -18.21
N SER A 69 -7.25 -0.96 -18.76
CA SER A 69 -7.04 -1.08 -20.20
C SER A 69 -7.60 -2.39 -20.77
N ALA A 70 -7.28 -3.52 -20.14
CA ALA A 70 -7.78 -4.83 -20.57
C ALA A 70 -9.31 -4.92 -20.44
N GLY A 71 -9.88 -4.38 -19.36
CA GLY A 71 -11.31 -4.45 -19.07
C GLY A 71 -12.18 -3.54 -19.95
N LEU A 72 -11.66 -2.37 -20.35
CA LEU A 72 -12.39 -1.43 -21.20
C LEU A 72 -11.97 -1.48 -22.68
N GLY A 73 -10.98 -2.30 -23.03
CA GLY A 73 -10.45 -2.38 -24.39
C GLY A 73 -9.72 -1.10 -24.83
N VAL A 74 -9.14 -0.36 -23.88
CA VAL A 74 -8.47 0.92 -24.16
C VAL A 74 -6.97 0.70 -24.27
N GLN A 75 -6.42 0.97 -25.46
CA GLN A 75 -4.99 0.99 -25.70
C GLN A 75 -4.41 2.33 -25.21
N LEU A 76 -3.72 2.33 -24.07
CA LEU A 76 -3.00 3.52 -23.60
C LEU A 76 -1.62 3.56 -24.27
N SER A 77 -1.32 4.65 -24.98
CA SER A 77 0.02 4.88 -25.54
C SER A 77 1.04 5.08 -24.41
N LEU A 78 2.21 4.45 -24.52
CA LEU A 78 3.33 4.74 -23.63
C LEU A 78 3.86 6.17 -23.92
N PRO A 79 4.27 6.93 -22.89
CA PRO A 79 4.43 6.55 -21.49
C PRO A 79 3.23 6.98 -20.63
N GLY A 80 2.02 6.48 -20.94
CA GLY A 80 0.84 6.70 -20.10
C GLY A 80 0.94 6.03 -18.72
N TRP A 81 -0.13 6.13 -17.93
CA TRP A 81 -0.28 5.61 -16.56
C TRP A 81 0.26 4.19 -16.33
N ILE A 82 0.16 3.30 -17.33
CA ILE A 82 0.69 1.93 -17.28
C ILE A 82 2.21 1.91 -17.07
N GLY A 83 2.95 2.89 -17.58
CA GLY A 83 4.40 2.99 -17.39
C GLY A 83 4.83 3.45 -16.00
N VAL A 84 3.97 4.20 -15.30
CA VAL A 84 4.21 4.68 -13.91
C VAL A 84 3.71 3.65 -12.91
N ALA A 85 2.50 3.12 -13.12
CA ALA A 85 2.03 1.94 -12.42
C ALA A 85 3.12 0.89 -12.49
N ARG A 86 3.67 0.57 -13.68
CA ARG A 86 4.74 -0.42 -13.86
C ARG A 86 5.94 -0.33 -12.90
N ARG A 87 6.23 0.85 -12.34
CA ARG A 87 7.42 1.13 -11.51
C ARG A 87 7.15 1.24 -10.00
N GLU A 88 5.90 1.42 -9.55
CA GLU A 88 5.57 1.58 -8.11
C GLU A 88 5.02 0.27 -7.49
N HIS A 89 5.54 -0.89 -7.91
CA HIS A 89 4.91 -2.17 -7.63
C HIS A 89 5.27 -2.78 -6.27
N PRO A 90 4.28 -3.29 -5.50
CA PRO A 90 4.53 -4.08 -4.30
C PRO A 90 5.45 -5.29 -4.54
N GLY A 91 5.43 -5.85 -5.76
CA GLY A 91 6.21 -7.03 -6.16
C GLY A 91 7.71 -6.80 -6.26
N GLU A 92 8.17 -5.60 -6.66
CA GLU A 92 9.61 -5.32 -6.81
C GLU A 92 10.34 -5.37 -5.45
N SER A 93 9.66 -4.99 -4.37
CA SER A 93 10.22 -5.01 -3.01
C SER A 93 10.39 -6.41 -2.40
N ILE A 94 9.78 -7.44 -3.01
CA ILE A 94 9.74 -8.82 -2.50
C ILE A 94 10.31 -9.85 -3.49
N ASN A 95 11.10 -9.41 -4.48
CA ASN A 95 11.64 -10.27 -5.55
C ASN A 95 10.55 -11.10 -6.26
N ALA A 96 9.33 -10.57 -6.32
CA ALA A 96 8.24 -11.13 -7.10
C ALA A 96 8.21 -10.44 -8.47
N SER A 97 8.02 -11.21 -9.53
CA SER A 97 7.77 -10.67 -10.86
C SER A 97 6.58 -9.71 -10.84
N TYR A 98 6.58 -8.73 -11.76
CA TYR A 98 5.45 -7.82 -11.97
C TYR A 98 4.10 -8.57 -11.97
N LEU A 99 3.16 -8.17 -11.11
CA LEU A 99 1.87 -8.85 -11.03
C LEU A 99 1.05 -8.59 -12.28
N SER A 100 0.59 -9.67 -12.92
CA SER A 100 -0.30 -9.55 -14.08
C SER A 100 -1.71 -9.10 -13.65
N PRO A 101 -2.34 -8.14 -14.37
CA PRO A 101 -3.73 -7.82 -14.15
C PRO A 101 -4.59 -9.04 -14.49
N TYR A 102 -5.53 -9.40 -13.61
CA TYR A 102 -6.32 -10.63 -13.78
C TYR A 102 -7.21 -10.61 -15.03
N LEU A 103 -7.50 -9.42 -15.59
CA LEU A 103 -8.26 -9.22 -16.82
C LEU A 103 -7.42 -9.39 -18.09
N GLU A 104 -6.09 -9.33 -18.01
CA GLU A 104 -5.26 -9.54 -19.20
C GLU A 104 -5.19 -11.03 -19.52
N SER A 105 -5.66 -11.36 -20.72
CA SER A 105 -5.81 -12.73 -21.17
C SER A 105 -4.58 -13.24 -21.91
N LEU A 106 -3.78 -12.34 -22.49
CA LEU A 106 -2.63 -12.69 -23.32
C LEU A 106 -1.32 -12.23 -22.66
N GLY A 107 -0.40 -13.16 -22.44
CA GLY A 107 0.92 -12.86 -21.88
C GLY A 107 0.97 -12.69 -20.36
N SER A 108 -0.15 -12.91 -19.66
CA SER A 108 -0.20 -12.94 -18.19
C SER A 108 0.51 -14.16 -17.61
N ASP A 109 1.22 -13.96 -16.51
CA ASP A 109 1.81 -15.01 -15.69
C ASP A 109 1.34 -14.86 -14.25
N PHE A 110 0.49 -15.80 -13.81
CA PHE A 110 -0.11 -15.76 -12.49
C PHE A 110 0.62 -16.61 -11.45
N ARG A 111 1.76 -17.24 -11.78
CA ARG A 111 2.48 -18.11 -10.83
C ARG A 111 2.91 -17.38 -9.55
N GLY A 112 3.20 -16.08 -9.67
CA GLY A 112 3.54 -15.20 -8.54
C GLY A 112 2.35 -14.49 -7.89
N GLY A 113 1.12 -14.76 -8.34
CA GLY A 113 -0.08 -14.04 -7.91
C GLY A 113 -0.77 -13.25 -9.02
N ALA A 114 -1.77 -12.46 -8.66
CA ALA A 114 -2.59 -11.71 -9.60
C ALA A 114 -3.03 -10.36 -9.01
N ASN A 115 -3.22 -9.38 -9.88
CA ASN A 115 -3.69 -8.06 -9.51
C ASN A 115 -5.15 -7.85 -9.92
N PHE A 116 -6.01 -7.61 -8.93
CA PHE A 116 -7.44 -7.34 -9.07
C PHE A 116 -7.79 -5.85 -8.95
N ALA A 117 -6.82 -4.99 -8.67
CA ALA A 117 -7.04 -3.55 -8.62
C ALA A 117 -7.52 -3.02 -9.97
N PHE A 118 -8.39 -2.02 -9.92
CA PHE A 118 -9.00 -1.42 -11.11
C PHE A 118 -9.12 0.09 -10.94
N SER A 119 -8.63 0.84 -11.93
CA SER A 119 -8.65 2.30 -11.88
C SER A 119 -10.08 2.85 -11.70
N GLY A 120 -10.25 3.72 -10.69
CA GLY A 120 -11.56 4.29 -10.32
C GLY A 120 -12.39 3.44 -9.34
N ALA A 121 -11.89 2.27 -8.92
CA ALA A 121 -12.56 1.45 -7.92
C ALA A 121 -12.72 2.18 -6.57
N SER A 122 -13.77 1.79 -5.85
CA SER A 122 -14.15 2.36 -4.55
C SER A 122 -14.62 1.25 -3.62
N THR A 123 -14.63 1.52 -2.31
CA THR A 123 -15.22 0.63 -1.30
C THR A 123 -16.75 0.59 -1.40
N LEU A 124 -17.36 1.65 -1.94
CA LEU A 124 -18.81 1.81 -2.08
C LEU A 124 -19.21 2.45 -3.42
N PRO A 125 -20.38 2.10 -3.96
CA PRO A 125 -21.28 1.01 -3.53
C PRO A 125 -20.67 -0.39 -3.81
N PRO A 126 -21.09 -1.47 -3.12
CA PRO A 126 -20.43 -2.78 -3.21
C PRO A 126 -20.87 -3.62 -4.42
N ASN A 127 -22.02 -3.32 -5.04
CA ASN A 127 -22.60 -4.15 -6.10
C ASN A 127 -22.52 -3.48 -7.48
N VAL A 128 -21.42 -2.75 -7.72
CA VAL A 128 -21.10 -2.17 -9.04
C VAL A 128 -19.81 -2.78 -9.56
N PRO A 129 -19.62 -2.86 -10.89
CA PRO A 129 -18.41 -3.43 -11.49
C PRO A 129 -17.14 -2.87 -10.84
N PHE A 130 -16.20 -3.78 -10.53
CA PHE A 130 -14.87 -3.47 -10.01
C PHE A 130 -14.80 -2.75 -8.66
N SER A 131 -15.92 -2.60 -7.92
CA SER A 131 -15.85 -2.21 -6.52
C SER A 131 -15.01 -3.20 -5.71
N LEU A 132 -14.53 -2.81 -4.53
CA LEU A 132 -13.72 -3.71 -3.69
C LEU A 132 -14.40 -5.06 -3.42
N ALA A 133 -15.71 -5.04 -3.17
CA ALA A 133 -16.47 -6.27 -2.92
C ALA A 133 -16.54 -7.17 -4.18
N ILE A 134 -16.60 -6.58 -5.37
CA ILE A 134 -16.54 -7.31 -6.63
C ILE A 134 -15.11 -7.82 -6.90
N GLN A 135 -14.07 -7.06 -6.61
CA GLN A 135 -12.68 -7.52 -6.74
C GLN A 135 -12.41 -8.75 -5.87
N VAL A 136 -12.93 -8.77 -4.63
CA VAL A 136 -12.85 -9.96 -3.77
C VAL A 136 -13.61 -11.15 -4.38
N GLN A 137 -14.80 -10.95 -4.92
CA GLN A 137 -15.54 -12.03 -5.61
C GLN A 137 -14.80 -12.56 -6.84
N GLN A 138 -14.16 -11.67 -7.61
CA GLN A 138 -13.31 -12.03 -8.75
C GLN A 138 -12.13 -12.90 -8.31
N PHE A 139 -11.49 -12.54 -7.19
CA PHE A 139 -10.44 -13.36 -6.57
C PHE A 139 -10.97 -14.73 -6.10
N LEU A 140 -12.14 -14.78 -5.43
CA LEU A 140 -12.72 -16.05 -4.98
C LEU A 140 -12.97 -16.99 -6.17
N ARG A 141 -13.50 -16.48 -7.27
CA ARG A 141 -13.67 -17.23 -8.52
C ARG A 141 -12.32 -17.65 -9.11
N PHE A 142 -11.34 -16.75 -9.14
CA PHE A 142 -9.99 -17.04 -9.64
C PHE A 142 -9.35 -18.19 -8.85
N LYS A 143 -9.39 -18.14 -7.52
CA LYS A 143 -8.89 -19.21 -6.64
C LYS A 143 -9.58 -20.53 -6.93
N SER A 144 -10.91 -20.54 -6.95
CA SER A 144 -11.69 -21.75 -7.23
C SER A 144 -11.33 -22.37 -8.59
N ARG A 145 -11.22 -21.55 -9.64
CA ARG A 145 -10.88 -22.03 -10.98
C ARG A 145 -9.44 -22.54 -11.07
N SER A 146 -8.49 -21.88 -10.40
CA SER A 146 -7.09 -22.31 -10.35
C SER A 146 -6.98 -23.71 -9.74
N MET A 147 -7.64 -23.93 -8.59
CA MET A 147 -7.64 -25.23 -7.90
C MET A 147 -8.29 -26.34 -8.73
N GLU A 148 -9.39 -26.05 -9.42
CA GLU A 148 -10.06 -27.01 -10.30
C GLU A 148 -9.15 -27.45 -11.46
N LEU A 149 -8.47 -26.50 -12.10
CA LEU A 149 -7.57 -26.78 -13.22
C LEU A 149 -6.29 -27.50 -12.77
N VAL A 150 -5.75 -27.17 -11.60
CA VAL A 150 -4.63 -27.90 -10.98
C VAL A 150 -5.03 -29.34 -10.71
N ALA A 151 -6.23 -29.60 -10.18
CA ALA A 151 -6.75 -30.95 -9.96
C ALA A 151 -6.93 -31.74 -11.27
N GLN A 152 -7.16 -31.06 -12.40
CA GLN A 152 -7.22 -31.66 -13.74
C GLN A 152 -5.82 -31.89 -14.36
N GLY A 153 -4.75 -31.57 -13.65
CA GLY A 153 -3.36 -31.75 -14.12
C GLY A 153 -2.80 -30.58 -14.90
N THR A 154 -3.49 -29.43 -14.93
CA THR A 154 -2.95 -28.20 -15.53
C THR A 154 -1.78 -27.69 -14.70
N ARG A 155 -0.64 -27.46 -15.35
CA ARG A 155 0.58 -26.95 -14.71
C ARG A 155 0.68 -25.43 -14.83
N GLY A 156 1.51 -24.82 -14.00
CA GLY A 156 1.82 -23.38 -14.08
C GLY A 156 0.70 -22.47 -13.54
N LEU A 157 -0.17 -23.02 -12.70
CA LEU A 157 -1.21 -22.27 -11.99
C LEU A 157 -0.88 -22.18 -10.50
N ILE A 158 -1.59 -21.31 -9.78
CA ILE A 158 -1.46 -21.17 -8.32
C ILE A 158 -2.17 -22.35 -7.64
N ASP A 159 -1.48 -23.02 -6.73
CA ASP A 159 -2.01 -24.14 -5.95
C ASP A 159 -2.46 -23.71 -4.53
N SER A 160 -2.92 -24.68 -3.73
CA SER A 160 -3.44 -24.43 -2.39
C SER A 160 -2.40 -23.81 -1.46
N GLU A 161 -1.16 -24.30 -1.51
CA GLU A 161 -0.08 -23.82 -0.64
C GLU A 161 0.24 -22.35 -0.92
N ALA A 162 0.29 -21.96 -2.19
CA ALA A 162 0.49 -20.57 -2.59
C ALA A 162 -0.69 -19.66 -2.21
N PHE A 163 -1.93 -20.16 -2.22
CA PHE A 163 -3.07 -19.40 -1.69
C PHE A 163 -3.05 -19.30 -0.16
N GLU A 164 -2.62 -20.32 0.58
CA GLU A 164 -2.59 -20.30 2.05
C GLU A 164 -1.46 -19.41 2.60
N SER A 165 -0.29 -19.45 1.96
CA SER A 165 0.88 -18.64 2.31
C SER A 165 0.88 -17.25 1.68
N GLY A 166 -0.08 -16.96 0.80
CA GLY A 166 -0.12 -15.74 -0.01
C GLY A 166 -0.25 -14.45 0.78
N LEU A 167 0.22 -13.35 0.17
CA LEU A 167 0.11 -11.99 0.68
C LEU A 167 -1.06 -11.26 0.00
N TYR A 168 -1.99 -10.76 0.80
CA TYR A 168 -3.16 -10.02 0.33
C TYR A 168 -2.99 -8.52 0.57
N VAL A 169 -2.78 -7.76 -0.50
CA VAL A 169 -2.50 -6.32 -0.43
C VAL A 169 -3.76 -5.52 -0.78
N PHE A 170 -4.08 -4.52 0.03
CA PHE A 170 -5.22 -3.62 -0.17
C PHE A 170 -4.74 -2.17 -0.24
N ASP A 171 -4.98 -1.49 -1.37
CA ASP A 171 -4.75 -0.06 -1.56
C ASP A 171 -6.02 0.57 -2.16
N ILE A 172 -6.95 0.97 -1.28
CA ILE A 172 -8.26 1.47 -1.68
C ILE A 172 -8.86 2.40 -0.62
N GLY A 173 -9.59 3.41 -1.09
CA GLY A 173 -10.33 4.34 -0.22
C GLY A 173 -10.23 5.78 -0.70
N GLN A 174 -9.21 6.11 -1.50
CA GLN A 174 -9.00 7.47 -1.99
C GLN A 174 -10.17 7.96 -2.86
N ASN A 175 -10.69 7.10 -3.75
CA ASN A 175 -11.86 7.43 -4.58
C ASN A 175 -13.14 7.58 -3.75
N ALA A 176 -13.31 6.77 -2.70
CA ALA A 176 -14.46 6.87 -1.81
C ALA A 176 -14.42 8.18 -1.00
N LEU A 177 -13.24 8.56 -0.51
CA LEU A 177 -12.99 9.83 0.17
C LEU A 177 -13.22 11.02 -0.78
N ALA A 178 -12.62 10.99 -1.97
CA ALA A 178 -12.81 12.03 -2.99
C ALA A 178 -14.29 12.20 -3.39
N GLY A 179 -15.02 11.09 -3.56
CA GLY A 179 -16.45 11.11 -3.89
C GLY A 179 -17.34 11.58 -2.74
N ALA A 180 -16.94 11.33 -1.49
CA ALA A 180 -17.63 11.88 -0.32
C ALA A 180 -17.41 13.39 -0.20
N PHE A 181 -16.22 13.91 -0.54
CA PHE A 181 -15.92 15.36 -0.49
C PHE A 181 -16.80 16.14 -1.45
N SER A 182 -17.12 15.54 -2.58
CA SER A 182 -18.03 16.11 -3.56
C SER A 182 -19.50 16.10 -3.12
N ARG A 183 -19.88 15.36 -2.07
CA ARG A 183 -21.29 15.09 -1.70
C ARG A 183 -21.68 15.53 -0.29
N SER A 184 -20.76 15.53 0.69
CA SER A 184 -21.04 15.86 2.09
C SER A 184 -19.77 16.19 2.87
N PRO A 185 -19.81 17.11 3.85
CA PRO A 185 -18.67 17.41 4.72
C PRO A 185 -18.38 16.32 5.78
N SER A 186 -19.24 15.31 5.93
CA SER A 186 -19.09 14.22 6.91
C SER A 186 -18.71 12.91 6.22
N TYR A 187 -17.46 12.47 6.39
CA TYR A 187 -16.85 11.29 5.76
C TYR A 187 -17.08 9.99 6.55
N ASN A 188 -17.94 10.03 7.57
CA ASN A 188 -18.15 8.95 8.53
C ASN A 188 -18.65 7.62 7.92
N HIS A 189 -19.14 7.63 6.69
CA HIS A 189 -19.65 6.43 6.01
C HIS A 189 -18.64 5.69 5.13
N VAL A 190 -17.42 6.23 4.95
CA VAL A 190 -16.43 5.68 4.00
C VAL A 190 -15.77 4.40 4.54
N ILE A 191 -15.68 4.27 5.86
CA ILE A 191 -15.06 3.12 6.51
C ILE A 191 -16.14 2.11 6.84
N ARG A 192 -16.27 1.14 5.94
CA ARG A 192 -16.86 -0.16 6.27
C ARG A 192 -15.73 -1.16 6.46
N ARG A 193 -16.05 -2.24 7.16
CA ARG A 193 -15.15 -3.38 7.35
C ARG A 193 -14.61 -3.83 5.99
N ILE A 194 -13.28 -3.77 5.81
CA ILE A 194 -12.62 -4.29 4.60
C ILE A 194 -13.06 -5.75 4.45
N PRO A 195 -13.46 -6.22 3.24
CA PRO A 195 -13.92 -7.59 3.00
C PRO A 195 -12.83 -8.68 3.18
N SER A 196 -11.77 -8.36 3.92
CA SER A 196 -10.72 -9.26 4.43
C SER A 196 -11.28 -10.50 5.14
N MET A 197 -12.45 -10.39 5.80
CA MET A 197 -13.14 -11.54 6.41
C MET A 197 -13.36 -12.68 5.43
N ASN A 198 -13.82 -12.37 4.20
CA ASN A 198 -14.10 -13.39 3.19
C ASN A 198 -12.83 -14.13 2.75
N ILE A 199 -11.71 -13.41 2.68
CA ILE A 199 -10.41 -13.99 2.32
C ILE A 199 -9.84 -14.80 3.50
N TYR A 200 -10.03 -14.33 4.72
CA TYR A 200 -9.66 -15.06 5.92
C TYR A 200 -10.42 -16.39 6.05
N GLU A 201 -11.74 -16.39 5.82
CA GLU A 201 -12.60 -17.58 5.88
C GLU A 201 -12.16 -18.70 4.92
N ILE A 202 -11.55 -18.34 3.79
CA ILE A 202 -11.02 -19.30 2.81
C ILE A 202 -9.53 -19.61 2.97
N GLY A 203 -8.94 -19.29 4.13
CA GLY A 203 -7.56 -19.69 4.47
C GLY A 203 -6.50 -18.60 4.33
N GLY A 204 -6.84 -17.39 3.87
CA GLY A 204 -5.86 -16.30 3.78
C GLY A 204 -5.42 -15.81 5.18
N ARG A 205 -4.12 -15.58 5.37
CA ARG A 205 -3.57 -15.20 6.69
C ARG A 205 -2.72 -13.94 6.68
N ASN A 206 -2.14 -13.53 5.56
CA ASN A 206 -1.19 -12.41 5.53
C ASN A 206 -1.78 -11.21 4.80
N PHE A 207 -2.13 -10.15 5.53
CA PHE A 207 -2.80 -8.97 4.99
C PHE A 207 -1.89 -7.75 5.10
N ARG A 208 -1.70 -7.03 3.99
CA ARG A 208 -1.04 -5.72 3.97
C ARG A 208 -2.07 -4.66 3.58
N ILE A 209 -2.30 -3.72 4.47
CA ILE A 209 -3.31 -2.66 4.29
C ILE A 209 -2.59 -1.34 4.11
N HIS A 210 -2.68 -0.75 2.92
CA HIS A 210 -2.20 0.60 2.64
C HIS A 210 -3.27 1.61 3.01
N ASN A 211 -2.85 2.67 3.69
CA ASN A 211 -3.73 3.80 3.97
C ASN A 211 -3.81 4.75 2.75
N THR A 212 -4.73 5.72 2.76
CA THR A 212 -4.88 6.65 1.63
C THR A 212 -3.79 7.71 1.63
N GLY A 213 -3.32 8.11 0.44
CA GLY A 213 -2.35 9.19 0.28
C GLY A 213 -2.91 10.59 0.62
N PRO A 214 -2.07 11.63 0.58
CA PRO A 214 -2.47 13.00 0.90
C PRO A 214 -3.34 13.60 -0.22
N LEU A 215 -4.66 13.42 -0.11
CA LEU A 215 -5.64 13.83 -1.13
C LEU A 215 -5.56 15.32 -1.48
N GLY A 216 -5.21 16.17 -0.51
CA GLY A 216 -5.09 17.61 -0.70
C GLY A 216 -3.88 18.04 -1.54
N CYS A 217 -2.92 17.14 -1.76
CA CYS A 217 -1.75 17.40 -2.58
C CYS A 217 -1.92 16.94 -4.04
N LEU A 218 -3.04 16.32 -4.40
CA LEU A 218 -3.27 15.88 -5.78
C LEU A 218 -3.41 17.09 -6.70
N PRO A 219 -2.69 17.16 -7.85
CA PRO A 219 -2.82 18.29 -8.76
C PRO A 219 -4.24 18.51 -9.26
N GLN A 220 -5.03 17.44 -9.46
CA GLN A 220 -6.45 17.55 -9.80
C GLN A 220 -7.25 18.36 -8.76
N LYS A 221 -6.91 18.25 -7.47
CA LYS A 221 -7.56 19.03 -6.41
C LYS A 221 -7.00 20.45 -6.35
N LEU A 222 -5.69 20.60 -6.53
CA LEU A 222 -5.03 21.91 -6.53
C LEU A 222 -5.42 22.81 -7.71
N ALA A 223 -5.78 22.21 -8.85
CA ALA A 223 -6.24 22.92 -10.05
C ALA A 223 -7.69 23.43 -9.95
N GLN A 224 -8.44 23.07 -8.89
CA GLN A 224 -9.82 23.54 -8.72
C GLN A 224 -9.83 25.05 -8.40
N PRO A 225 -10.78 25.82 -8.98
CA PRO A 225 -10.90 27.24 -8.67
C PRO A 225 -11.10 27.48 -7.18
N ARG A 226 -10.31 28.40 -6.63
CA ARG A 226 -10.36 28.79 -5.21
C ARG A 226 -10.27 30.31 -5.09
N LYS A 227 -10.86 30.84 -4.01
CA LYS A 227 -10.90 32.28 -3.76
C LYS A 227 -9.52 32.84 -3.40
N ASP A 228 -8.78 32.09 -2.59
CA ASP A 228 -7.46 32.41 -2.11
C ASP A 228 -6.72 31.13 -1.68
N ASP A 229 -5.50 31.31 -1.18
CA ASP A 229 -4.59 30.24 -0.76
C ASP A 229 -4.63 29.99 0.76
N SER A 230 -5.60 30.56 1.49
CA SER A 230 -5.69 30.43 2.96
C SER A 230 -5.93 28.99 3.44
N SER A 231 -6.36 28.12 2.54
CA SER A 231 -6.63 26.70 2.80
C SER A 231 -5.45 25.78 2.49
N LEU A 232 -4.30 26.33 2.10
CA LEU A 232 -3.08 25.57 1.86
C LEU A 232 -2.23 25.46 3.12
N ASP A 233 -1.58 24.31 3.29
CA ASP A 233 -0.49 24.16 4.26
C ASP A 233 0.83 24.72 3.71
N GLU A 234 1.89 24.66 4.52
CA GLU A 234 3.23 25.15 4.17
C GLU A 234 3.84 24.46 2.94
N ASN A 235 3.34 23.29 2.56
CA ASN A 235 3.78 22.51 1.41
C ASN A 235 2.86 22.70 0.19
N GLY A 236 1.89 23.62 0.26
CA GLY A 236 0.98 23.94 -0.84
C GLY A 236 -0.15 22.92 -1.02
N CYS A 237 -0.43 22.08 -0.03
CA CYS A 237 -1.52 21.10 -0.07
C CYS A 237 -2.78 21.61 0.62
N LEU A 238 -3.95 21.21 0.13
CA LEU A 238 -5.23 21.63 0.71
C LEU A 238 -5.48 20.95 2.07
N ILE A 239 -5.52 21.76 3.13
CA ILE A 239 -5.72 21.34 4.53
C ILE A 239 -7.00 20.50 4.70
N PRO A 240 -8.18 20.91 4.19
CA PRO A 240 -9.42 20.16 4.43
C PRO A 240 -9.35 18.72 3.90
N TYR A 241 -8.80 18.53 2.70
CA TYR A 241 -8.65 17.22 2.07
C TYR A 241 -7.65 16.33 2.81
N ASN A 242 -6.52 16.90 3.25
CA ASN A 242 -5.53 16.18 4.02
C ASN A 242 -6.04 15.80 5.42
N ASN A 243 -6.85 16.65 6.07
CA ASN A 243 -7.45 16.33 7.36
C ASN A 243 -8.37 15.12 7.28
N ALA A 244 -9.21 15.04 6.25
CA ALA A 244 -10.07 13.87 6.07
C ALA A 244 -9.29 12.62 5.65
N SER A 245 -8.18 12.76 4.92
CA SER A 245 -7.27 11.64 4.65
C SER A 245 -6.69 11.08 5.96
N LYS A 246 -6.24 11.96 6.86
CA LYS A 246 -5.75 11.59 8.20
C LYS A 246 -6.84 10.93 9.05
N GLU A 247 -8.06 11.49 9.04
CA GLU A 247 -9.19 10.91 9.79
C GLU A 247 -9.56 9.51 9.26
N PHE A 248 -9.61 9.34 7.94
CA PHE A 248 -9.84 8.04 7.32
C PHE A 248 -8.73 7.05 7.72
N ASN A 249 -7.47 7.46 7.63
CA ASN A 249 -6.31 6.63 7.95
C ASN A 249 -6.27 6.22 9.42
N ALA A 250 -6.65 7.10 10.34
CA ALA A 250 -6.72 6.79 11.78
C ALA A 250 -7.76 5.70 12.06
N LYS A 251 -8.98 5.86 11.53
CA LYS A 251 -10.05 4.86 11.68
C LYS A 251 -9.70 3.53 11.00
N LEU A 252 -9.01 3.57 9.84
CA LEU A 252 -8.52 2.37 9.16
C LEU A 252 -7.46 1.63 9.99
N SER A 253 -6.55 2.37 10.65
CA SER A 253 -5.58 1.78 11.57
C SER A 253 -6.27 1.07 12.74
N THR A 254 -7.24 1.74 13.38
CA THR A 254 -8.04 1.14 14.45
C THR A 254 -8.74 -0.14 14.00
N LEU A 255 -9.34 -0.14 12.81
CA LEU A 255 -9.96 -1.34 12.25
C LEU A 255 -8.94 -2.48 12.04
N CYS A 256 -7.71 -2.18 11.62
CA CYS A 256 -6.66 -3.19 11.48
C CYS A 256 -6.25 -3.79 12.83
N ASP A 257 -6.17 -2.98 13.88
CA ASP A 257 -5.91 -3.44 15.25
C ASP A 257 -7.02 -4.37 15.74
N GLU A 258 -8.29 -3.99 15.52
CA GLU A 258 -9.46 -4.82 15.85
C GLU A 258 -9.44 -6.17 15.12
N LEU A 259 -9.21 -6.16 13.80
CA LEU A 259 -9.14 -7.39 12.99
C LEU A 259 -7.99 -8.29 13.41
N SER A 260 -6.84 -7.72 13.81
CA SER A 260 -5.69 -8.48 14.30
C SER A 260 -5.99 -9.21 15.62
N LEU A 261 -6.86 -8.66 16.46
CA LEU A 261 -7.30 -9.28 17.70
C LEU A 261 -8.38 -10.36 17.47
N GLU A 262 -9.28 -10.10 16.53
CA GLU A 262 -10.42 -10.98 16.21
C GLU A 262 -9.99 -12.21 15.41
N LEU A 263 -9.15 -12.01 14.38
CA LEU A 263 -8.79 -13.03 13.40
C LEU A 263 -7.52 -13.77 13.81
N LYS A 264 -7.72 -14.88 14.53
CA LYS A 264 -6.62 -15.70 15.06
C LYS A 264 -5.74 -16.23 13.94
N ASN A 265 -4.43 -16.21 14.18
CA ASN A 265 -3.41 -16.66 13.24
C ASN A 265 -3.35 -15.86 11.92
N ALA A 266 -4.06 -14.71 11.81
CA ALA A 266 -3.86 -13.76 10.74
C ALA A 266 -2.86 -12.68 11.17
N THR A 267 -2.07 -12.21 10.22
CA THR A 267 -1.15 -11.09 10.36
C THR A 267 -1.68 -9.93 9.53
N PHE A 268 -1.88 -8.77 10.16
CA PHE A 268 -2.17 -7.52 9.46
C PHE A 268 -0.98 -6.59 9.59
N VAL A 269 -0.50 -6.09 8.45
CA VAL A 269 0.52 -5.05 8.36
C VAL A 269 -0.13 -3.80 7.81
N TYR A 270 -0.28 -2.78 8.66
CA TYR A 270 -0.71 -1.46 8.24
C TYR A 270 0.49 -0.67 7.70
N VAL A 271 0.33 -0.06 6.52
CA VAL A 271 1.38 0.73 5.86
C VAL A 271 0.91 2.18 5.74
N ASP A 272 1.69 3.10 6.32
CA ASP A 272 1.43 4.53 6.28
C ASP A 272 1.94 5.18 4.98
N VAL A 273 1.22 4.92 3.90
CA VAL A 273 1.48 5.48 2.57
C VAL A 273 1.29 7.00 2.56
N TYR A 274 0.41 7.55 3.39
CA TYR A 274 0.23 8.99 3.58
C TYR A 274 1.55 9.66 3.97
N ALA A 275 2.19 9.17 5.03
CA ALA A 275 3.42 9.76 5.55
C ALA A 275 4.53 9.74 4.50
N VAL A 276 4.71 8.62 3.80
CA VAL A 276 5.71 8.47 2.74
C VAL A 276 5.46 9.44 1.58
N LYS A 277 4.22 9.51 1.08
CA LYS A 277 3.87 10.39 -0.04
C LYS A 277 3.94 11.87 0.35
N TYR A 278 3.53 12.22 1.56
CA TYR A 278 3.61 13.60 2.04
C TYR A 278 5.06 14.05 2.27
N ASP A 279 5.92 13.18 2.81
CA ASP A 279 7.34 13.45 2.97
C ASP A 279 8.04 13.68 1.63
N LEU A 280 7.73 12.87 0.62
CA LEU A 280 8.22 13.09 -0.75
C LEU A 280 7.83 14.47 -1.29
N ILE A 281 6.63 14.95 -0.98
CA ILE A 281 6.12 16.25 -1.44
C ILE A 281 6.81 17.39 -0.69
N ALA A 282 6.92 17.28 0.64
CA ALA A 282 7.54 18.29 1.49
C ALA A 282 9.05 18.41 1.23
N ASN A 283 9.72 17.29 0.96
CA ASN A 283 11.18 17.18 0.84
C ASN A 283 11.62 16.82 -0.58
N TYR A 284 10.85 17.19 -1.61
CA TYR A 284 11.07 16.78 -3.00
C TYR A 284 12.49 17.05 -3.54
N ARG A 285 13.16 18.08 -3.02
CA ARG A 285 14.55 18.41 -3.40
C ARG A 285 15.55 17.35 -2.95
N GLU A 286 15.29 16.68 -1.83
CA GLU A 286 16.15 15.63 -1.29
C GLU A 286 16.01 14.31 -2.08
N TYR A 287 14.82 14.06 -2.63
CA TYR A 287 14.51 12.87 -3.43
C TYR A 287 14.76 13.06 -4.94
N GLY A 288 15.06 14.28 -5.37
CA GLY A 288 15.28 14.65 -6.77
C GLY A 288 14.00 15.09 -7.48
N GLU A 289 14.10 16.17 -8.27
CA GLU A 289 12.94 16.82 -8.92
C GLU A 289 12.17 15.88 -9.88
N LEU A 290 12.82 14.89 -10.48
CA LEU A 290 12.20 13.94 -11.40
C LEU A 290 11.19 13.00 -10.71
N LEU A 291 11.44 12.61 -9.45
CA LEU A 291 10.56 11.74 -8.68
C LEU A 291 9.25 12.47 -8.33
N PHE A 292 9.37 13.76 -8.02
CA PHE A 292 8.24 14.65 -7.74
C PHE A 292 7.36 14.87 -8.99
N PHE A 293 7.97 15.10 -10.16
CA PHE A 293 7.21 15.20 -11.41
C PHE A 293 6.49 13.91 -11.79
N MET A 294 7.07 12.73 -11.50
CA MET A 294 6.37 11.44 -11.70
C MET A 294 5.14 11.30 -10.81
N PHE A 295 5.25 11.70 -9.53
CA PHE A 295 4.12 11.70 -8.59
C PHE A 295 2.98 12.64 -9.04
N LEU A 296 3.32 13.81 -9.59
CA LEU A 296 2.34 14.78 -10.09
C LEU A 296 1.79 14.41 -11.49
N SER A 297 2.59 13.76 -12.35
CA SER A 297 2.19 13.38 -13.71
C SER A 297 1.07 12.33 -13.75
N SER A 298 0.85 11.59 -12.66
CA SER A 298 -0.33 10.76 -12.42
C SER A 298 -1.64 11.56 -12.29
N THR A 299 -1.69 12.83 -12.71
CA THR A 299 -2.96 13.60 -12.76
C THR A 299 -3.12 14.46 -14.00
N LYS A 300 -2.04 14.71 -14.76
CA LYS A 300 -2.11 15.55 -15.96
C LYS A 300 -2.81 14.84 -17.12
N ASN A 301 -2.53 13.55 -17.30
CA ASN A 301 -3.10 12.75 -18.40
C ASN A 301 -4.61 12.43 -18.24
N LEU A 302 -5.22 12.72 -17.08
CA LEU A 302 -6.68 12.58 -16.92
C LEU A 302 -7.44 13.86 -17.32
N ILE A 303 -6.75 15.01 -17.36
CA ILE A 303 -7.35 16.30 -17.73
C ILE A 303 -7.44 16.45 -19.26
N ASP A 304 -6.51 15.85 -20.00
CA ASP A 304 -6.49 15.95 -21.48
C ASP A 304 -7.33 14.87 -22.18
N THR A 305 -7.99 13.96 -21.44
CA THR A 305 -8.82 12.86 -22.01
C THR A 305 -10.29 12.91 -21.55
N LEU A 306 -10.73 14.03 -20.95
CA LEU A 306 -12.14 14.35 -20.66
C LEU A 306 -12.52 15.67 -21.31
#